data_AF-A0A3P1WIS6-F1
#
_entry.id   AF-A0A3P1WIS6-F1
#
_cell.length_a   1.000
_cell.length_b   1.000
_cell.length_c   1.000
_cell.angle_alpha   90.00
_cell.angle_beta   90.00
_cell.angle_gamma   90.00
#
_symmetry.space_group_name_H-M   'P 1'
#
loop_
_entity.id
_entity.type
_entity.pdbx_description
1 polymer ?
#
loop_
_entity_poly.entity_id
_entity_poly.type
_entity_poly.pdbx_seq_one_letter_code
_entity_poly.pdbx_strand_id
1 'polypeptide(L)'
;QAIEAGGGIAQITLSKELKTLPLTEQATPSQFTSWGATPELDFRPHIAGIGGEVYSTLNNNTYASNSGTSMASPHVAGVFALGLDHYRDRYSNLTAAERNTLLRTAMANTAKILEHTPGQPYAPRQIGAGLVQTQDALTTTVYATVDGEPHVALRQIDGPRTFTITLTNRGDRDHTFTTGSTCV
;
A
#
# COMPACT_ATOMS: atom_id res chain seq x y z
N GLN A 1 -11.99 24.22 -13.09
CA GLN A 1 -12.87 24.97 -14.01
C GLN A 1 -12.13 26.24 -14.41
N ALA A 2 -11.72 26.32 -15.67
CA ALA A 2 -11.05 27.48 -16.23
C ALA A 2 -12.05 28.64 -16.31
N ILE A 3 -11.90 29.62 -15.43
CA ILE A 3 -12.46 30.95 -15.64
C ILE A 3 -11.39 31.69 -16.41
N GLU A 4 -11.40 31.63 -17.74
CA GLU A 4 -10.85 32.72 -18.54
C GLU A 4 -11.32 32.65 -19.99
N ALA A 5 -11.47 33.83 -20.58
CA ALA A 5 -11.73 34.14 -21.99
C ALA A 5 -13.18 34.37 -22.48
N GLY A 6 -14.11 34.89 -21.67
CA GLY A 6 -15.48 35.12 -22.16
C GLY A 6 -16.30 36.33 -21.71
N GLY A 7 -15.84 37.18 -20.77
CA GLY A 7 -16.67 38.29 -20.28
C GLY A 7 -18.02 37.86 -19.66
N GLY A 8 -18.14 36.59 -19.27
CA GLY A 8 -19.34 36.01 -18.66
C GLY A 8 -19.38 36.25 -17.15
N ILE A 9 -20.60 36.31 -16.62
CA ILE A 9 -20.83 36.36 -15.17
C ILE A 9 -20.72 34.93 -14.62
N ALA A 10 -19.79 34.71 -13.69
CA ALA A 10 -19.72 33.48 -12.91
C ALA A 10 -20.53 33.66 -11.61
N GLN A 11 -21.45 32.74 -11.33
CA GLN A 11 -22.11 32.66 -10.03
C GLN A 11 -21.38 31.63 -9.16
N ILE A 12 -20.89 32.09 -8.01
CA ILE A 12 -20.24 31.25 -7.01
C ILE A 12 -21.26 31.01 -5.88
N THR A 13 -21.53 29.73 -5.57
CA THR A 13 -22.38 29.35 -4.44
C THR A 13 -21.53 28.68 -3.37
N LEU A 14 -21.52 29.24 -2.17
CA LEU A 14 -20.91 28.61 -0.99
C LEU A 14 -22.00 27.85 -0.23
N SER A 15 -21.81 26.55 -0.04
CA SER A 15 -22.75 25.68 0.68
C SER A 15 -22.11 25.12 1.95
N LYS A 16 -22.95 24.82 2.94
CA LYS A 16 -22.58 24.03 4.12
C LYS A 16 -22.74 22.52 3.89
N GLU A 17 -23.34 22.13 2.76
CA GLU A 17 -23.49 20.74 2.35
C GLU A 17 -22.12 20.14 2.02
N LEU A 18 -21.79 19.00 2.64
CA LEU A 18 -20.59 18.25 2.31
C LEU A 18 -20.81 17.47 1.02
N LYS A 19 -19.84 17.56 0.11
CA LYS A 19 -19.83 16.79 -1.14
C LYS A 19 -18.55 16.01 -1.24
N THR A 20 -18.66 14.76 -1.69
CA THR A 20 -17.51 13.95 -2.06
C THR A 20 -17.07 14.35 -3.46
N LEU A 21 -15.83 14.79 -3.59
CA LEU A 21 -15.21 15.12 -4.87
C LEU A 21 -13.95 14.26 -5.02
N PRO A 22 -13.64 13.79 -6.24
CA PRO A 22 -12.38 13.10 -6.47
C PRO A 22 -11.23 14.09 -6.23
N LEU A 23 -10.31 13.72 -5.34
CA LEU A 23 -9.11 14.53 -5.06
C LEU A 23 -8.17 14.53 -6.27
N THR A 24 -7.98 13.36 -6.85
CA THR A 24 -7.16 13.10 -8.04
C THR A 24 -7.79 11.97 -8.85
N GLU A 25 -7.45 11.85 -10.13
CA GLU A 25 -7.86 10.70 -10.94
C GLU A 25 -7.08 9.42 -10.59
N GLN A 26 -5.89 9.56 -10.00
CA GLN A 26 -5.01 8.46 -9.65
C GLN A 26 -4.45 8.62 -8.23
N ALA A 27 -4.34 7.52 -7.49
CA ALA A 27 -3.74 7.51 -6.17
C ALA A 27 -2.23 7.78 -6.30
N THR A 28 -1.75 8.78 -5.55
CA THR A 28 -0.34 9.16 -5.51
C THR A 28 0.17 9.17 -4.07
N PRO A 29 1.48 8.94 -3.83
CA PRO A 29 2.05 9.09 -2.51
C PRO A 29 2.00 10.56 -2.07
N SER A 30 1.62 10.79 -0.81
CA SER A 30 1.62 12.13 -0.24
C SER A 30 3.01 12.77 -0.26
N GLN A 31 3.11 14.05 -0.60
CA GLN A 31 4.38 14.77 -0.68
C GLN A 31 5.17 14.79 0.65
N PHE A 32 4.49 14.67 1.78
CA PHE A 32 5.09 14.66 3.12
C PHE A 32 5.50 13.26 3.61
N THR A 33 5.21 12.19 2.86
CA THR A 33 5.54 10.83 3.32
C THR A 33 7.04 10.69 3.54
N SER A 34 7.45 10.05 4.62
CA SER A 34 8.86 9.75 4.86
C SER A 34 9.34 8.69 3.88
N TRP A 35 10.59 8.81 3.45
CA TRP A 35 11.25 7.87 2.57
C TRP A 35 12.30 7.07 3.35
N GLY A 36 12.51 5.81 2.93
CA GLY A 36 13.68 5.05 3.32
C GLY A 36 14.92 5.31 2.46
N ALA A 37 15.99 4.55 2.65
CA ALA A 37 16.12 3.46 3.63
C ALA A 37 16.25 3.98 5.07
N THR A 38 16.29 3.08 6.06
CA THR A 38 16.76 3.45 7.40
C THR A 38 18.27 3.79 7.36
N PRO A 39 18.85 4.38 8.41
CA PRO A 39 20.30 4.59 8.51
C PRO A 39 21.12 3.29 8.34
N GLU A 40 20.55 2.14 8.71
CA GLU A 40 21.14 0.81 8.56
C GLU A 40 20.94 0.21 7.15
N LEU A 41 20.39 0.99 6.22
CA LEU A 41 20.05 0.59 4.86
C LEU A 41 18.98 -0.51 4.77
N ASP A 42 18.13 -0.63 5.80
CA ASP A 42 16.98 -1.53 5.78
C ASP A 42 15.81 -0.95 4.99
N PHE A 43 14.96 -1.85 4.48
CA PHE A 43 13.83 -1.50 3.64
C PHE A 43 12.69 -0.90 4.46
N ARG A 44 12.38 0.37 4.21
CA ARG A 44 11.21 1.09 4.74
C ARG A 44 10.72 2.12 3.70
N PRO A 45 9.43 2.51 3.73
CA PRO A 45 8.34 1.84 4.46
C PRO A 45 8.05 0.45 3.88
N HIS A 46 7.24 -0.38 4.55
CA HIS A 46 6.90 -1.71 4.05
C HIS A 46 5.69 -1.71 3.11
N ILE A 47 4.70 -0.88 3.37
CA ILE A 47 3.41 -0.85 2.66
C ILE A 47 2.82 0.56 2.73
N ALA A 48 2.08 0.96 1.71
CA ALA A 48 1.32 2.20 1.68
C ALA A 48 -0.16 1.97 2.01
N GLY A 49 -0.78 2.98 2.61
CA GLY A 49 -2.21 3.03 2.91
C GLY A 49 -2.80 4.40 2.59
N ILE A 50 -4.12 4.54 2.72
CA ILE A 50 -4.82 5.80 2.49
C ILE A 50 -4.61 6.74 3.68
N GLY A 51 -3.89 7.83 3.45
CA GLY A 51 -3.59 8.83 4.48
C GLY A 51 -3.71 10.29 4.01
N GLY A 52 -4.13 10.55 2.78
CA GLY A 52 -4.41 11.91 2.29
C GLY A 52 -5.91 12.20 2.33
N GLU A 53 -6.27 13.39 2.80
CA GLU A 53 -7.65 13.89 2.89
C GLU A 53 -8.64 12.91 3.53
N VAL A 54 -8.21 12.24 4.61
CA VAL A 54 -9.01 11.25 5.31
C VAL A 54 -9.98 11.95 6.24
N TYR A 55 -11.27 11.88 5.91
CA TYR A 55 -12.36 12.36 6.75
C TYR A 55 -12.61 11.40 7.92
N SER A 56 -12.43 11.89 9.15
CA SER A 56 -12.55 11.07 10.35
C SER A 56 -13.02 11.87 11.57
N THR A 57 -13.21 11.18 12.69
CA THR A 57 -13.72 11.72 13.96
C THR A 57 -12.73 12.67 14.63
N LEU A 58 -13.26 13.71 15.26
CA LEU A 58 -12.58 14.64 16.16
C LEU A 58 -13.34 14.75 17.50
N ASN A 59 -12.76 15.49 18.45
CA ASN A 59 -13.39 15.76 19.74
C ASN A 59 -14.77 16.44 19.57
N ASN A 60 -15.60 16.35 20.61
CA ASN A 60 -16.90 17.02 20.68
C ASN A 60 -17.88 16.61 19.57
N ASN A 61 -17.86 15.33 19.16
CA ASN A 61 -18.73 14.78 18.12
C ASN A 61 -18.61 15.53 16.78
N THR A 62 -17.39 15.97 16.45
CA THR A 62 -17.09 16.65 15.19
C THR A 62 -16.26 15.76 14.28
N TYR A 63 -16.08 16.19 13.03
CA TYR A 63 -15.36 15.46 12.00
C TYR A 63 -14.56 16.43 11.13
N ALA A 64 -13.41 16.00 10.64
CA ALA A 64 -12.62 16.76 9.69
C ALA A 64 -11.79 15.84 8.80
N SER A 65 -11.36 16.38 7.66
CA SER A 65 -10.35 15.75 6.82
C SER A 65 -8.96 16.11 7.32
N ASN A 66 -8.10 15.11 7.45
CA ASN A 66 -6.69 15.28 7.77
C ASN A 66 -5.81 14.45 6.84
N SER A 67 -4.57 14.91 6.70
CA SER A 67 -3.56 14.26 5.86
C SER A 67 -2.34 13.89 6.71
N GLY A 68 -1.92 12.63 6.64
CA GLY A 68 -0.77 12.13 7.41
C GLY A 68 -0.54 10.64 7.27
N THR A 69 0.70 10.20 7.46
CA THR A 69 1.00 8.77 7.70
C THR A 69 0.35 8.27 9.00
N SER A 70 0.04 9.18 9.93
CA SER A 70 -0.82 8.95 11.09
C SER A 70 -2.26 8.55 10.75
N MET A 71 -2.73 8.83 9.52
CA MET A 71 -4.02 8.35 9.00
C MET A 71 -3.85 7.09 8.15
N ALA A 72 -2.75 6.95 7.41
CA ALA A 72 -2.44 5.72 6.68
C ALA A 72 -2.21 4.51 7.61
N SER A 73 -1.55 4.73 8.75
CA SER A 73 -1.27 3.69 9.75
C SER A 73 -2.54 3.01 10.30
N PRO A 74 -3.55 3.73 10.84
CA PRO A 74 -4.79 3.11 11.31
C PRO A 74 -5.61 2.47 10.17
N HIS A 75 -5.53 2.98 8.93
CA HIS A 75 -6.13 2.31 7.78
C HIS A 75 -5.52 0.92 7.57
N VAL A 76 -4.19 0.82 7.49
CA VAL A 76 -3.50 -0.48 7.34
C VAL A 76 -3.73 -1.37 8.56
N ALA A 77 -3.76 -0.81 9.77
CA ALA A 77 -4.03 -1.56 10.99
C ALA A 77 -5.43 -2.20 10.99
N GLY A 78 -6.46 -1.46 10.56
CA GLY A 78 -7.82 -2.00 10.43
C GLY A 78 -7.90 -3.11 9.38
N VAL A 79 -7.28 -2.90 8.21
CA VAL A 79 -7.17 -3.91 7.14
C VAL A 79 -6.46 -5.17 7.66
N PHE A 80 -5.38 -5.00 8.43
CA PHE A 80 -4.62 -6.11 9.01
C PHE A 80 -5.39 -6.87 10.08
N ALA A 81 -6.12 -6.17 10.94
CA ALA A 81 -6.94 -6.79 11.97
C ALA A 81 -8.05 -7.68 11.37
N LEU A 82 -8.76 -7.16 10.36
CA LEU A 82 -9.78 -7.93 9.64
C LEU A 82 -9.16 -9.12 8.90
N GLY A 83 -7.99 -8.93 8.30
CA GLY A 83 -7.30 -10.03 7.62
C GLY A 83 -6.81 -11.11 8.58
N LEU A 84 -6.38 -10.75 9.80
CA LEU A 84 -6.01 -11.73 10.81
C LEU A 84 -7.21 -12.57 11.26
N ASP A 85 -8.39 -11.96 11.40
CA ASP A 85 -9.61 -12.68 11.73
C ASP A 85 -9.97 -13.68 10.61
N HIS A 86 -9.90 -13.27 9.35
CA HIS A 86 -10.07 -14.18 8.21
C HIS A 86 -9.02 -15.32 8.19
N TYR A 87 -7.76 -14.99 8.43
CA TYR A 87 -6.66 -15.95 8.43
C TYR A 87 -6.74 -16.94 9.60
N ARG A 88 -7.36 -16.58 10.73
CA ARG A 88 -7.61 -17.50 11.84
C ARG A 88 -8.38 -18.72 11.38
N ASP A 89 -9.42 -18.51 10.58
CA ASP A 89 -10.31 -19.58 10.14
C ASP A 89 -9.71 -20.32 8.93
N ARG A 90 -9.15 -19.58 7.97
CA ARG A 90 -8.52 -20.15 6.75
C ARG A 90 -7.26 -20.98 7.05
N TYR A 91 -6.46 -20.55 8.02
CA TYR A 91 -5.19 -21.18 8.41
C TYR A 91 -5.20 -21.53 9.91
N SER A 92 -6.21 -22.27 10.33
CA SER A 92 -6.44 -22.67 11.73
C SER A 92 -5.31 -23.56 12.29
N ASN A 93 -4.59 -24.26 11.43
CA ASN A 93 -3.44 -25.09 11.78
C ASN A 93 -2.15 -24.30 12.05
N LEU A 94 -2.11 -23.01 11.72
CA LEU A 94 -0.96 -22.14 12.00
C LEU A 94 -1.07 -21.52 13.40
N THR A 95 0.06 -21.11 13.96
CA THR A 95 0.09 -20.25 15.16
C THR A 95 -0.32 -18.82 14.81
N ALA A 96 -0.62 -18.02 15.84
CA ALA A 96 -0.93 -16.60 15.65
C ALA A 96 0.25 -15.83 15.00
N ALA A 97 1.49 -16.16 15.36
CA ALA A 97 2.69 -15.55 14.80
C ALA A 97 2.86 -15.89 13.31
N GLU A 98 2.66 -17.15 12.94
CA GLU A 98 2.74 -17.59 11.55
C GLU A 98 1.64 -16.96 10.68
N ARG A 99 0.39 -16.88 11.18
CA ARG A 99 -0.68 -16.15 10.47
C ARG A 99 -0.35 -14.68 10.28
N ASN A 100 0.27 -14.05 11.29
CA ASN A 100 0.68 -12.66 11.22
C ASN A 100 1.75 -12.45 10.15
N THR A 101 2.79 -13.27 10.13
CA THR A 101 3.83 -13.22 9.09
C THR A 101 3.23 -13.52 7.71
N LEU A 102 2.41 -14.55 7.57
CA LEU A 102 1.78 -14.91 6.30
C LEU A 102 0.90 -13.78 5.75
N LEU A 103 0.13 -13.10 6.60
CA LEU A 103 -0.70 -11.97 6.19
C LEU A 103 0.15 -10.75 5.79
N ARG A 104 1.25 -10.46 6.51
CA ARG A 104 2.20 -9.42 6.09
C ARG A 104 2.77 -9.71 4.71
N THR A 105 3.16 -10.96 4.47
CA THR A 105 3.64 -11.41 3.17
C THR A 105 2.57 -11.29 2.09
N ALA A 106 1.32 -11.67 2.39
CA ALA A 106 0.20 -11.52 1.47
C ALA A 106 0.02 -10.06 1.04
N MET A 107 -0.06 -9.15 2.01
CA MET A 107 -0.29 -7.72 1.75
C MET A 107 0.82 -7.08 0.93
N ALA A 108 2.08 -7.46 1.16
CA ALA A 108 3.18 -6.98 0.36
C ALA A 108 3.15 -7.54 -1.07
N ASN A 109 2.96 -8.86 -1.23
CA ASN A 109 2.96 -9.50 -2.54
C ASN A 109 1.77 -9.11 -3.44
N THR A 110 0.65 -8.69 -2.86
CA THR A 110 -0.54 -8.25 -3.59
C THR A 110 -0.72 -6.73 -3.58
N ALA A 111 0.23 -5.98 -3.04
CA ALA A 111 0.15 -4.53 -3.02
C ALA A 111 0.09 -3.97 -4.45
N LYS A 112 -0.74 -2.95 -4.65
CA LYS A 112 -0.78 -2.23 -5.93
C LYS A 112 0.43 -1.31 -6.04
N ILE A 113 1.32 -1.60 -6.97
CA ILE A 113 2.42 -0.71 -7.33
C ILE A 113 1.81 0.54 -7.96
N LEU A 114 2.01 1.69 -7.31
CA LEU A 114 1.58 2.98 -7.85
C LEU A 114 2.60 3.44 -8.90
N GLU A 115 2.13 4.15 -9.92
CA GLU A 115 2.95 4.64 -11.02
C GLU A 115 2.81 6.16 -11.18
N HIS A 116 3.92 6.83 -11.48
CA HIS A 116 3.92 8.25 -11.85
C HIS A 116 3.30 8.46 -13.24
N THR A 117 3.71 7.59 -14.17
CA THR A 117 3.23 7.47 -15.54
C THR A 117 3.22 5.99 -15.90
N PRO A 118 2.43 5.53 -16.90
CA PRO A 118 2.35 4.12 -17.25
C PRO A 118 3.71 3.46 -17.44
N GLY A 119 4.01 2.43 -16.64
CA GLY A 119 5.28 1.71 -16.66
C GLY A 119 6.42 2.36 -15.87
N GLN A 120 6.18 3.47 -15.19
CA GLN A 120 7.14 4.12 -14.29
C GLN A 120 6.65 4.08 -12.84
N PRO A 121 7.04 3.06 -12.05
CA PRO A 121 6.60 2.93 -10.67
C PRO A 121 7.21 4.01 -9.77
N TYR A 122 6.49 4.39 -8.72
CA TYR A 122 7.09 5.12 -7.61
C TYR A 122 8.17 4.28 -6.94
N ALA A 123 9.17 4.93 -6.35
CA ALA A 123 10.28 4.23 -5.71
C ALA A 123 9.79 3.32 -4.56
N PRO A 124 10.27 2.07 -4.46
CA PRO A 124 9.96 1.20 -3.31
C PRO A 124 10.34 1.82 -1.95
N ARG A 125 11.36 2.69 -1.92
CA ARG A 125 11.73 3.46 -0.71
C ARG A 125 10.71 4.54 -0.33
N GLN A 126 9.72 4.83 -1.17
CA GLN A 126 8.63 5.77 -0.89
C GLN A 126 7.32 5.04 -0.54
N ILE A 127 6.99 3.97 -1.28
CA ILE A 127 5.69 3.29 -1.18
C ILE A 127 5.76 1.88 -0.57
N GLY A 128 6.96 1.41 -0.24
CA GLY A 128 7.19 0.03 0.14
C GLY A 128 6.85 -0.93 -1.00
N ALA A 129 6.12 -1.99 -0.68
CA ALA A 129 5.58 -2.89 -1.70
C ALA A 129 4.48 -2.24 -2.56
N GLY A 130 3.83 -1.18 -2.07
CA GLY A 130 2.75 -0.48 -2.77
C GLY A 130 1.52 -0.24 -1.90
N LEU A 131 0.42 0.19 -2.52
CA LEU A 131 -0.85 0.46 -1.85
C LEU A 131 -1.55 -0.86 -1.48
N VAL A 132 -1.83 -1.06 -0.19
CA VAL A 132 -2.51 -2.25 0.32
C VAL A 132 -3.79 -2.58 -0.47
N GLN A 133 -3.91 -3.84 -0.91
CA GLN A 133 -5.11 -4.38 -1.56
C GLN A 133 -5.70 -5.49 -0.68
N THR A 134 -6.72 -5.15 0.12
CA THR A 134 -7.29 -6.08 1.11
C THR A 134 -7.82 -7.35 0.47
N GLN A 135 -8.66 -7.23 -0.57
CA GLN A 135 -9.29 -8.38 -1.22
C GLN A 135 -8.24 -9.35 -1.78
N ASP A 136 -7.23 -8.83 -2.46
CA ASP A 136 -6.17 -9.65 -3.06
C ASP A 136 -5.34 -10.35 -1.97
N ALA A 137 -5.01 -9.64 -0.89
CA ALA A 137 -4.28 -10.21 0.24
C ALA A 137 -5.05 -11.33 0.95
N LEU A 138 -6.39 -11.29 0.98
CA LEU A 138 -7.21 -12.35 1.60
C LEU A 138 -7.43 -13.55 0.69
N THR A 139 -7.36 -13.36 -0.63
CA THR A 139 -7.66 -14.41 -1.60
C THR A 139 -6.42 -15.14 -2.13
N THR A 140 -5.25 -14.51 -2.08
CA THR A 140 -4.01 -15.11 -2.57
C THR A 140 -3.71 -16.45 -1.90
N THR A 141 -3.17 -17.37 -2.69
CA THR A 141 -2.69 -18.69 -2.26
C THR A 141 -1.19 -18.83 -2.42
N VAL A 142 -0.53 -17.90 -3.12
CA VAL A 142 0.90 -17.96 -3.42
C VAL A 142 1.62 -16.83 -2.69
N TYR A 143 2.69 -17.19 -1.98
CA TYR A 143 3.47 -16.29 -1.15
C TYR A 143 4.93 -16.29 -1.61
N ALA A 144 5.42 -15.12 -2.04
CA ALA A 144 6.82 -14.88 -2.35
C ALA A 144 7.57 -14.34 -1.14
N THR A 145 8.75 -14.88 -0.88
CA THR A 145 9.66 -14.41 0.18
C THR A 145 11.13 -14.54 -0.24
N VAL A 146 11.98 -13.68 0.31
CA VAL A 146 13.44 -13.80 0.32
C VAL A 146 13.87 -13.88 1.78
N ASP A 147 14.54 -14.96 2.17
CA ASP A 147 14.96 -15.19 3.57
C ASP A 147 13.81 -15.04 4.61
N GLY A 148 12.59 -15.43 4.22
CA GLY A 148 11.39 -15.33 5.06
C GLY A 148 10.68 -13.98 5.06
N GLU A 149 11.25 -12.97 4.40
CA GLU A 149 10.68 -11.62 4.31
C GLU A 149 10.05 -11.36 2.92
N PRO A 150 8.98 -10.56 2.83
CA PRO A 150 8.36 -10.21 1.55
C PRO A 150 9.06 -9.04 0.83
N HIS A 151 10.30 -8.76 1.20
CA HIS A 151 11.11 -7.69 0.63
C HIS A 151 12.58 -8.10 0.72
N VAL A 152 13.44 -7.39 -0.03
CA VAL A 152 14.89 -7.61 0.00
C VAL A 152 15.61 -6.28 0.22
N ALA A 153 16.39 -6.18 1.29
CA ALA A 153 17.29 -5.07 1.53
C ALA A 153 18.70 -5.49 1.09
N LEU A 154 19.12 -5.08 -0.11
CA LEU A 154 20.44 -5.42 -0.64
C LEU A 154 21.59 -4.68 0.07
N ARG A 155 21.25 -3.62 0.81
CA ARG A 155 22.17 -2.70 1.52
C ARG A 155 23.24 -2.17 0.57
N GLN A 156 24.49 -2.10 1.01
CA GLN A 156 25.60 -1.71 0.15
C GLN A 156 25.87 -2.76 -0.94
N ILE A 157 25.96 -2.30 -2.18
CA ILE A 157 26.22 -3.10 -3.37
C ILE A 157 27.45 -2.53 -4.08
N ASP A 158 28.55 -3.29 -4.12
CA ASP A 158 29.77 -2.93 -4.84
C ASP A 158 29.99 -3.80 -6.10
N GLY A 159 28.99 -4.60 -6.46
CA GLY A 159 29.04 -5.54 -7.60
C GLY A 159 27.73 -6.34 -7.74
N PRO A 160 27.65 -7.29 -8.69
CA PRO A 160 26.45 -8.09 -8.90
C PRO A 160 25.98 -8.80 -7.64
N ARG A 161 24.66 -8.88 -7.44
CA ARG A 161 24.03 -9.58 -6.31
C ARG A 161 22.96 -10.52 -6.82
N THR A 162 22.93 -11.71 -6.21
CA THR A 162 21.92 -12.73 -6.48
C THR A 162 21.22 -13.06 -5.18
N PHE A 163 19.90 -13.20 -5.24
CA PHE A 163 19.07 -13.70 -4.14
C PHE A 163 18.02 -14.64 -4.73
N THR A 164 17.50 -15.53 -3.89
CA THR A 164 16.50 -16.53 -4.30
C THR A 164 15.14 -16.11 -3.78
N ILE A 165 14.17 -15.96 -4.69
CA ILE A 165 12.77 -15.78 -4.33
C ILE A 165 12.14 -17.16 -4.20
N THR A 166 11.60 -17.47 -3.01
CA THR A 166 10.84 -18.69 -2.77
C THR A 166 9.36 -18.40 -2.94
N LEU A 167 8.71 -19.11 -3.86
CA LEU A 167 7.25 -19.10 -4.02
C LEU A 167 6.65 -20.30 -3.30
N THR A 168 5.80 -20.06 -2.31
CA THR A 168 5.06 -21.10 -1.59
C THR A 168 3.59 -21.06 -2.00
N ASN A 169 3.11 -22.10 -2.69
CA ASN A 169 1.70 -22.27 -3.01
C ASN A 169 0.99 -23.04 -1.88
N ARG A 170 -0.06 -22.44 -1.30
CA ARG A 170 -0.93 -23.04 -0.27
C ARG A 170 -2.34 -23.31 -0.81
N GLY A 171 -2.54 -23.22 -2.12
CA GLY A 171 -3.76 -23.58 -2.82
C GLY A 171 -3.77 -25.03 -3.29
N ASP A 172 -4.88 -25.41 -3.91
CA ASP A 172 -5.13 -26.73 -4.51
C ASP A 172 -4.87 -26.76 -6.02
N ARG A 173 -4.45 -25.63 -6.60
CA ARG A 173 -4.23 -25.45 -8.04
C ARG A 173 -2.81 -24.98 -8.30
N ASP A 174 -2.21 -25.51 -9.34
CA ASP A 174 -0.91 -25.06 -9.83
C ASP A 174 -1.02 -23.66 -10.44
N HIS A 175 0.03 -22.86 -10.21
CA HIS A 175 0.15 -21.52 -10.75
C HIS A 175 1.45 -21.40 -11.54
N THR A 176 1.40 -20.71 -12.68
CA THR A 176 2.57 -20.37 -13.49
C THR A 176 2.77 -18.87 -13.48
N PHE A 177 4.00 -18.43 -13.24
CA PHE A 177 4.38 -17.03 -13.21
C PHE A 177 5.46 -16.77 -14.26
N THR A 178 5.39 -15.60 -14.88
CA THR A 178 6.45 -15.06 -15.75
C THR A 178 7.10 -13.90 -15.03
N THR A 179 8.42 -13.89 -14.97
CA THR A 179 9.16 -12.74 -14.42
C THR A 179 9.07 -11.58 -15.40
N GLY A 180 8.56 -10.44 -14.95
CA GLY A 180 8.67 -9.18 -15.69
C GLY A 180 10.02 -8.51 -15.42
N SER A 181 10.58 -7.84 -16.43
CA SER A 181 11.73 -6.95 -16.25
C SER A 181 11.20 -5.59 -15.82
N THR A 182 11.49 -5.15 -14.59
CA THR A 182 11.38 -3.73 -14.23
C THR A 182 12.81 -3.20 -14.15
N CYS A 183 13.18 -2.31 -15.08
CA CYS A 183 14.42 -1.56 -14.96
C CYS A 183 14.16 -0.45 -13.95
N VAL A 184 14.91 -0.45 -12.84
CA VAL A 184 14.90 0.63 -11.85
C VAL A 184 16.15 1.46 -12.04
#